data_AF-A0A9X1L997-F1
#
_entry.id   AF-A0A9X1L997-F1
#
_cell.length_a   1.000
_cell.length_b   1.000
_cell.length_c   1.000
_cell.angle_alpha   90.00
_cell.angle_beta   90.00
_cell.angle_gamma   90.00
#
_symmetry.space_group_name_H-M   'P 1'
#
loop_
_entity.id
_entity.type
_entity.pdbx_description
1 polymer ?
#
loop_
_entity_poly.entity_id
_entity_poly.type
_entity_poly.pdbx_seq_one_letter_code
_entity_poly.pdbx_strand_id
1 'polypeptide(L)'
;MTVTVAAVTGPGSPAPPFLPVEGARAPQPLLGAALAALPAARGCVALLLPPAPRLGAGPARWRMAEAILRDAAAIGGGALLRSAAGGTLLLGASPAAAARAAAALGSLAGVAQPLPLWRLPEEAEAVLAWAAAQAPAPAPQPAPALPVTGLHQALDGLAAEAVLQADALVAPSGALRGRRLRLLRPAVAAALGPLAQDPDLLAHAEDRLAARLLPGLAAWARDLPGLRLIPLPGDRLPAPALRPGATGVLPLAALAAPDFPDRRQELAGRGWGVALDGLDAASLGLLDLQRLPADLLLLRWSPGLAAPGPAAALRALDPARLILAGGRDAAARDFAAASGMLLARPA
;
A
#
# COMPACT_ATOMS: atom_id res chain seq x y z
N MET A 1 -58.84 -10.20 45.12
CA MET A 1 -58.08 -9.18 45.88
C MET A 1 -57.41 -8.28 44.87
N THR A 2 -57.84 -7.02 44.85
CA THR A 2 -57.37 -5.96 43.96
C THR A 2 -56.05 -5.42 44.48
N VAL A 3 -55.02 -5.33 43.65
CA VAL A 3 -53.84 -4.50 43.92
C VAL A 3 -53.53 -3.67 42.68
N THR A 4 -53.81 -2.39 42.83
CA THR A 4 -53.39 -1.30 41.95
C THR A 4 -51.92 -0.97 42.27
N VAL A 5 -51.05 -0.85 41.26
CA VAL A 5 -49.76 -0.15 41.42
C VAL A 5 -49.62 0.88 40.33
N ALA A 6 -49.36 2.10 40.78
CA ALA A 6 -49.24 3.32 40.02
C ALA A 6 -47.91 3.42 39.25
N ALA A 7 -47.94 4.25 38.21
CA ALA A 7 -46.80 4.65 37.40
C ALA A 7 -45.75 5.45 38.20
N VAL A 8 -44.48 5.28 37.82
CA VAL A 8 -43.41 6.26 38.04
C VAL A 8 -42.85 6.63 36.66
N THR A 9 -43.19 7.83 36.22
CA THR A 9 -42.61 8.51 35.05
C THR A 9 -41.37 9.29 35.50
N GLY A 10 -40.19 8.82 35.11
CA GLY A 10 -38.97 9.62 35.16
C GLY A 10 -38.79 10.42 33.86
N PRO A 11 -38.41 11.72 33.91
CA PRO A 11 -38.19 12.52 32.72
C PRO A 11 -36.92 12.06 31.97
N GLY A 12 -37.10 11.63 30.73
CA GLY A 12 -36.02 11.28 29.82
C GLY A 12 -35.18 12.51 29.46
N SER A 13 -33.89 12.44 29.78
CA SER A 13 -32.88 13.35 29.24
C SER A 13 -32.66 13.01 27.76
N PRO A 14 -32.77 13.97 26.82
CA PRO A 14 -32.46 13.69 25.42
C PRO A 14 -30.94 13.51 25.26
N ALA A 15 -30.54 12.31 24.82
CA ALA A 15 -29.18 12.03 24.38
C ALA A 15 -28.79 12.96 23.21
N PRO A 16 -27.53 13.44 23.15
CA PRO A 16 -27.07 14.22 22.01
C PRO A 16 -27.05 13.34 20.74
N PRO A 17 -27.29 13.92 19.55
CA PRO A 17 -27.19 13.18 18.30
C PRO A 17 -25.74 12.75 18.08
N PHE A 18 -25.55 11.43 17.98
CA PHE A 18 -24.30 10.81 17.51
C PHE A 18 -24.01 11.30 16.09
N LEU A 19 -22.88 11.97 15.90
CA LEU A 19 -22.32 12.22 14.58
C LEU A 19 -21.83 10.89 13.98
N PRO A 20 -22.07 10.62 12.69
CA PRO A 20 -21.59 9.41 12.06
C PRO A 20 -20.05 9.38 12.02
N VAL A 21 -19.49 8.28 12.50
CA VAL A 21 -18.07 7.93 12.32
C VAL A 21 -17.81 7.80 10.82
N GLU A 22 -16.91 8.63 10.29
CA GLU A 22 -16.57 8.72 8.88
C GLU A 22 -16.13 7.36 8.32
N GLY A 23 -17.02 6.73 7.54
CA GLY A 23 -16.67 5.64 6.66
C GLY A 23 -15.73 6.11 5.56
N ALA A 24 -14.74 5.29 5.22
CA ALA A 24 -13.72 5.57 4.21
C ALA A 24 -14.36 5.91 2.85
N ARG A 25 -14.50 7.22 2.57
CA ARG A 25 -14.80 7.73 1.24
C ARG A 25 -13.63 7.42 0.31
N ALA A 26 -13.94 7.05 -0.93
CA ALA A 26 -12.96 7.04 -2.02
C ALA A 26 -12.15 8.35 -2.00
N PRO A 27 -10.84 8.33 -2.35
CA PRO A 27 -10.03 9.53 -2.31
C PRO A 27 -10.66 10.58 -3.22
N GLN A 28 -11.31 11.57 -2.60
CA GLN A 28 -11.79 12.71 -3.35
C GLN A 28 -10.58 13.41 -3.96
N PRO A 29 -10.69 13.93 -5.19
CA PRO A 29 -9.63 14.78 -5.74
C PRO A 29 -9.32 15.86 -4.72
N LEU A 30 -8.04 16.12 -4.47
CA LEU A 30 -7.59 16.99 -3.37
C LEU A 30 -8.23 18.40 -3.45
N LEU A 31 -8.53 18.87 -4.66
CA LEU A 31 -9.33 20.07 -4.92
C LEU A 31 -10.76 19.98 -4.36
N GLY A 32 -11.44 18.85 -4.54
CA GLY A 32 -12.78 18.61 -3.98
C GLY A 32 -12.79 18.60 -2.45
N ALA A 33 -11.77 17.99 -1.84
CA ALA A 33 -11.61 18.01 -0.39
C ALA A 33 -11.34 19.43 0.16
N ALA A 34 -10.51 20.22 -0.53
CA ALA A 34 -10.26 21.61 -0.19
C ALA A 34 -11.54 22.47 -0.32
N LEU A 35 -12.28 22.34 -1.42
CA LEU A 35 -13.55 23.02 -1.65
C LEU A 35 -14.59 22.71 -0.56
N ALA A 36 -14.66 21.44 -0.12
CA ALA A 36 -15.58 21.03 0.94
C ALA A 36 -15.21 21.59 2.33
N ALA A 37 -13.91 21.77 2.61
CA ALA A 37 -13.42 22.22 3.91
C ALA A 37 -13.36 23.74 4.09
N LEU A 38 -13.18 24.50 3.00
CA LEU A 38 -13.04 25.97 3.04
C LEU A 38 -14.19 26.73 3.73
N PRO A 39 -15.49 26.36 3.56
CA PRO A 39 -16.57 27.06 4.24
C PRO A 39 -16.47 27.02 5.77
N ALA A 40 -15.99 25.90 6.33
CA ALA A 40 -15.81 25.71 7.77
C ALA A 40 -14.50 26.33 8.31
N ALA A 41 -13.61 26.79 7.45
CA ALA A 41 -12.28 27.28 7.79
C ALA A 41 -12.16 28.82 7.84
N ARG A 42 -13.29 29.55 7.87
CA ARG A 42 -13.29 31.02 7.96
C ARG A 42 -12.70 31.50 9.28
N GLY A 43 -11.76 32.45 9.22
CA GLY A 43 -11.03 32.95 10.38
C GLY A 43 -9.90 32.03 10.86
N CYS A 44 -9.66 30.94 10.14
CA CYS A 44 -8.55 30.02 10.38
C CYS A 44 -7.41 30.28 9.39
N VAL A 45 -6.36 29.47 9.46
CA VAL A 45 -5.25 29.52 8.50
C VAL A 45 -5.00 28.15 7.87
N ALA A 46 -4.29 28.18 6.74
CA ALA A 46 -3.74 27.00 6.11
C ALA A 46 -2.21 27.04 6.13
N LEU A 47 -1.60 25.87 6.32
CA LEU A 47 -0.14 25.69 6.37
C LEU A 47 0.25 24.59 5.39
N LEU A 48 1.10 24.95 4.43
CA LEU A 48 1.61 24.01 3.44
C LEU A 48 2.98 23.44 3.87
N LEU A 49 3.05 22.12 3.97
CA LEU A 49 4.30 21.38 3.96
C LEU A 49 4.64 20.96 2.53
N PRO A 50 5.70 21.53 1.92
CA PRO A 50 6.10 21.16 0.57
C PRO A 50 6.57 19.70 0.51
N PRO A 51 6.61 19.08 -0.68
CA PRO A 51 7.03 17.69 -0.81
C PRO A 51 8.47 17.45 -0.33
N ALA A 52 8.71 16.26 0.19
CA ALA A 52 9.96 15.80 0.83
C ALA A 52 11.30 16.29 0.22
N PRO A 53 11.52 16.29 -1.11
CA PRO A 53 12.78 16.76 -1.69
C PRO A 53 13.06 18.25 -1.42
N ARG A 54 12.04 19.08 -1.18
CA ARG A 54 12.20 20.51 -0.87
C ARG A 54 12.48 20.81 0.60
N LEU A 55 12.24 19.85 1.49
CA LEU A 55 12.61 19.93 2.91
C LEU A 55 14.05 19.44 3.19
N GLY A 56 14.79 19.03 2.15
CA GLY A 56 16.14 18.46 2.28
C GLY A 56 16.17 17.26 3.24
N ALA A 57 15.05 16.54 3.36
CA ALA A 57 14.75 15.70 4.51
C ALA A 57 14.85 14.22 4.18
N GLY A 58 15.69 13.48 4.92
CA GLY A 58 15.61 12.02 4.98
C GLY A 58 14.29 11.55 5.63
N PRO A 59 13.98 10.24 5.55
CA PRO A 59 12.66 9.69 5.95
C PRO A 59 12.28 9.89 7.42
N ALA A 60 13.26 10.03 8.33
CA ALA A 60 13.00 10.36 9.73
C ALA A 60 12.47 11.79 9.91
N ARG A 61 13.07 12.75 9.20
CA ARG A 61 12.69 14.17 9.26
C ARG A 61 11.32 14.39 8.64
N TRP A 62 10.98 13.66 7.58
CA TRP A 62 9.63 13.67 7.00
C TRP A 62 8.57 13.19 8.00
N ARG A 63 8.80 12.06 8.68
CA ARG A 63 7.88 11.55 9.72
C ARG A 63 7.67 12.55 10.85
N MET A 64 8.73 13.26 11.25
CA MET A 64 8.66 14.32 12.26
C MET A 64 7.81 15.50 11.77
N ALA A 65 8.00 15.94 10.52
CA ALA A 65 7.22 17.03 9.92
C ALA A 65 5.72 16.68 9.88
N GLU A 66 5.38 15.46 9.47
CA GLU A 66 3.98 15.00 9.51
C GLU A 66 3.42 14.92 10.94
N ALA A 67 4.21 14.50 11.92
CA ALA A 67 3.79 14.46 13.31
C ALA A 67 3.46 15.86 13.84
N ILE A 68 4.29 16.87 13.52
CA ILE A 68 4.06 18.28 13.88
C ILE A 68 2.73 18.78 13.30
N LEU A 69 2.43 18.47 12.04
CA LEU A 69 1.17 18.87 11.41
C LEU A 69 -0.05 18.18 12.03
N ARG A 70 0.05 16.89 12.38
CA ARG A 70 -1.03 16.16 13.06
C ARG A 70 -1.31 16.71 14.45
N ASP A 71 -0.26 17.04 15.19
CA ASP A 71 -0.40 17.65 16.52
C ASP A 71 -1.06 19.04 16.42
N ALA A 72 -0.64 19.84 15.44
CA ALA A 72 -1.26 21.13 15.16
C ALA A 72 -2.74 21.02 14.79
N ALA A 73 -3.11 20.00 14.00
CA ALA A 73 -4.50 19.70 13.66
C ALA A 73 -5.32 19.25 14.90
N ALA A 74 -4.73 18.43 15.77
CA ALA A 74 -5.39 17.95 16.98
C ALA A 74 -5.64 19.07 18.00
N ILE A 75 -4.69 20.00 18.16
CA ILE A 75 -4.79 21.10 19.12
C ILE A 75 -5.59 22.27 18.56
N GLY A 76 -5.37 22.61 17.30
CA GLY A 76 -5.91 23.81 16.66
C GLY A 76 -7.14 23.57 15.78
N GLY A 77 -7.57 22.32 15.62
CA GLY A 77 -8.55 21.92 14.61
C GLY A 77 -7.96 21.87 13.20
N GLY A 78 -8.81 21.52 12.23
CA GLY A 78 -8.46 21.49 10.80
C GLY A 78 -8.29 20.09 10.23
N ALA A 79 -8.18 20.03 8.91
CA ALA A 79 -8.04 18.81 8.14
C ALA A 79 -6.65 18.73 7.49
N LEU A 80 -6.08 17.53 7.46
CA LEU A 80 -4.85 17.26 6.72
C LEU A 80 -5.18 16.70 5.34
N LEU A 81 -4.80 17.42 4.30
CA LEU A 81 -4.95 17.03 2.90
C LEU A 81 -3.58 16.64 2.33
N ARG A 82 -3.46 15.41 1.84
CA ARG A 82 -2.19 14.87 1.32
C ARG A 82 -2.22 14.78 -0.20
N SER A 83 -1.21 15.33 -0.86
CA SER A 83 -1.06 15.20 -2.31
C SER A 83 -0.34 13.91 -2.69
N ALA A 84 -0.62 13.41 -3.89
CA ALA A 84 0.09 12.26 -4.47
C ALA A 84 1.58 12.56 -4.71
N ALA A 85 1.94 13.83 -4.91
CA ALA A 85 3.33 14.29 -5.03
C ALA A 85 4.06 14.40 -3.68
N GLY A 86 3.41 14.01 -2.57
CA GLY A 86 4.00 13.96 -1.23
C GLY A 86 3.96 15.28 -0.47
N GLY A 87 3.20 16.29 -0.91
CA GLY A 87 2.93 17.49 -0.11
C GLY A 87 1.81 17.26 0.90
N THR A 88 1.81 17.97 2.02
CA THR A 88 0.71 17.93 3.00
C THR A 88 0.24 19.35 3.32
N LEU A 89 -1.06 19.58 3.21
CA LEU A 89 -1.71 20.84 3.57
C LEU A 89 -2.52 20.65 4.85
N LEU A 90 -2.22 21.42 5.88
CA LEU A 90 -3.10 21.59 7.04
C LEU A 90 -4.06 22.74 6.74
N LEU A 91 -5.36 22.46 6.68
CA LEU A 91 -6.40 23.41 6.31
C LEU A 91 -7.36 23.65 7.49
N GLY A 92 -7.56 24.91 7.88
CA GLY A 92 -8.54 25.26 8.90
C GLY A 92 -8.04 25.14 10.33
N ALA A 93 -6.72 25.20 10.55
CA ALA A 93 -6.16 25.22 11.90
C ALA A 93 -6.23 26.62 12.51
N SER A 94 -6.33 26.69 13.84
CA SER A 94 -6.26 27.97 14.56
C SER A 94 -4.93 28.69 14.28
N PRO A 95 -4.92 30.04 14.17
CA PRO A 95 -3.72 30.80 13.85
C PRO A 95 -2.52 30.51 14.78
N ALA A 96 -2.78 30.36 16.08
CA ALA A 96 -1.74 30.09 17.08
C ALA A 96 -1.13 28.69 16.92
N ALA A 97 -1.93 27.65 16.65
CA ALA A 97 -1.42 26.29 16.46
C ALA A 97 -0.62 26.18 15.16
N ALA A 98 -1.13 26.76 14.08
CA ALA A 98 -0.45 26.78 12.79
C ALA A 98 0.85 27.60 12.82
N ALA A 99 0.90 28.73 13.54
CA ALA A 99 2.14 29.50 13.72
C ALA A 99 3.23 28.72 14.45
N ARG A 100 2.87 27.99 15.52
CA ARG A 100 3.82 27.09 16.21
C ARG A 100 4.31 25.98 15.28
N ALA A 101 3.41 25.36 14.53
CA ALA A 101 3.76 24.33 13.56
C ALA A 101 4.68 24.87 12.46
N ALA A 102 4.38 26.05 11.92
CA ALA A 102 5.18 26.72 10.90
C ALA A 102 6.60 27.05 11.38
N ALA A 103 6.75 27.51 12.63
CA ALA A 103 8.05 27.76 13.25
C ALA A 103 8.84 26.46 13.47
N ALA A 104 8.20 25.41 14.01
CA ALA A 104 8.83 24.11 14.21
C ALA A 104 9.28 23.47 12.90
N LEU A 105 8.46 23.57 11.85
CA LEU A 105 8.78 23.09 10.51
C LEU A 105 9.89 23.92 9.85
N GLY A 106 9.92 25.24 10.05
CA GLY A 106 11.01 26.11 9.61
C GLY A 106 12.36 25.70 10.23
N SER A 107 12.38 25.52 11.55
CA SER A 107 13.56 25.01 12.28
C SER A 107 13.99 23.63 11.79
N LEU A 108 13.03 22.73 11.55
CA LEU A 108 13.29 21.38 11.04
C LEU A 108 13.87 21.40 9.61
N ALA A 109 13.45 22.36 8.80
CA ALA A 109 13.94 22.59 7.44
C ALA A 109 15.28 23.35 7.40
N GLY A 110 15.78 23.86 8.53
CA GLY A 110 16.98 24.71 8.59
C GLY A 110 16.76 26.11 8.02
N VAL A 111 15.50 26.58 7.95
CA VAL A 111 15.13 27.91 7.47
C VAL A 111 14.97 28.83 8.69
N ALA A 112 15.64 29.99 8.67
CA ALA A 112 15.59 30.96 9.78
C ALA A 112 14.21 31.61 9.96
N GLN A 113 13.35 31.53 8.93
CA GLN A 113 11.99 32.07 8.95
C GLN A 113 10.95 30.94 9.02
N PRO A 114 9.83 31.15 9.75
CA PRO A 114 8.70 30.23 9.74
C PRO A 114 8.17 30.01 8.32
N LEU A 115 7.59 28.83 8.08
CA LEU A 115 6.88 28.59 6.81
C LEU A 115 5.70 29.56 6.65
N PRO A 116 5.37 29.97 5.41
CA PRO A 116 4.27 30.89 5.16
C PRO A 116 2.93 30.26 5.55
N LEU A 117 2.07 31.10 6.12
CA LEU A 117 0.69 30.77 6.47
C LEU A 117 -0.26 31.53 5.57
N TRP A 118 -1.30 30.85 5.09
CA TRP A 118 -2.37 31.45 4.30
C TRP A 118 -3.57 31.76 5.19
N ARG A 119 -4.05 32.99 5.20
CA ARG A 119 -5.22 33.45 5.96
C ARG A 119 -6.50 33.17 5.19
N LEU A 120 -7.50 32.63 5.87
CA LEU A 120 -8.78 32.29 5.25
C LEU A 120 -9.89 33.21 5.79
N PRO A 121 -10.68 33.84 4.89
CA PRO A 121 -10.88 33.47 3.48
C PRO A 121 -9.97 34.18 2.46
N GLU A 122 -9.14 35.14 2.86
CA GLU A 122 -8.43 36.05 1.94
C GLU A 122 -7.53 35.33 0.93
N GLU A 123 -6.87 34.26 1.35
CA GLU A 123 -5.92 33.47 0.56
C GLU A 123 -6.51 32.10 0.16
N ALA A 124 -7.83 31.96 0.17
CA ALA A 124 -8.51 30.74 -0.26
C ALA A 124 -8.19 30.36 -1.72
N GLU A 125 -7.98 31.36 -2.59
CA GLU A 125 -7.58 31.13 -3.98
C GLU A 125 -6.19 30.49 -4.07
N ALA A 126 -5.23 30.88 -3.23
CA ALA A 126 -3.90 30.26 -3.19
C ALA A 126 -3.97 28.79 -2.74
N VAL A 127 -4.84 28.49 -1.77
CA VAL A 127 -5.13 27.11 -1.33
C VAL A 127 -5.72 26.29 -2.48
N LEU A 128 -6.71 26.83 -3.20
CA LEU A 128 -7.36 26.16 -4.31
C LEU A 128 -6.41 26.00 -5.51
N ALA A 129 -5.60 27.01 -5.82
CA ALA A 129 -4.59 26.96 -6.87
C ALA A 129 -3.53 25.90 -6.58
N TRP A 130 -3.05 25.82 -5.34
CA TRP A 130 -2.18 24.72 -4.92
C TRP A 130 -2.89 23.38 -5.07
N ALA A 131 -4.11 23.25 -4.55
CA ALA A 131 -4.87 22.00 -4.61
C ALA A 131 -5.15 21.52 -6.04
N ALA A 132 -5.42 22.45 -6.96
CA ALA A 132 -5.59 22.19 -8.39
C ALA A 132 -4.27 21.83 -9.07
N ALA A 133 -3.15 22.46 -8.70
CA ALA A 133 -1.81 22.12 -9.19
C ALA A 133 -1.33 20.74 -8.69
N GLN A 134 -1.93 20.22 -7.62
CA GLN A 134 -1.72 18.85 -7.14
C GLN A 134 -2.65 17.82 -7.79
N ALA A 135 -3.49 18.22 -8.74
CA ALA A 135 -4.21 17.26 -9.57
C ALA A 135 -3.18 16.30 -10.19
N PRO A 136 -3.48 15.00 -10.28
CA PRO A 136 -2.64 14.11 -11.07
C PRO A 136 -2.46 14.80 -12.44
N ALA A 137 -1.21 14.95 -12.87
CA ALA A 137 -0.95 15.42 -14.22
C ALA A 137 -1.87 14.62 -15.16
N PRO A 138 -2.54 15.27 -16.14
CA PRO A 138 -3.26 14.51 -17.15
C PRO A 138 -2.32 13.40 -17.60
N ALA A 139 -2.83 12.16 -17.61
CA ALA A 139 -2.03 10.99 -17.93
C ALA A 139 -1.11 11.38 -19.08
N PRO A 140 0.23 11.26 -18.93
CA PRO A 140 1.14 11.74 -19.96
C PRO A 140 0.63 11.19 -21.28
N GLN A 141 0.39 12.11 -22.23
CA GLN A 141 0.10 11.75 -23.61
C GLN A 141 1.04 10.59 -23.94
N PRO A 142 0.51 9.45 -24.46
CA PRO A 142 1.32 8.25 -24.59
C PRO A 142 2.60 8.66 -25.30
N ALA A 143 3.73 8.51 -24.58
CA ALA A 143 5.02 8.64 -25.22
C ALA A 143 4.96 7.73 -26.45
N PRO A 144 5.45 8.19 -27.62
CA PRO A 144 5.46 7.36 -28.81
C PRO A 144 5.98 5.99 -28.41
N ALA A 145 5.24 4.94 -28.80
CA ALA A 145 5.56 3.57 -28.41
C ALA A 145 7.06 3.36 -28.55
N LEU A 146 7.73 3.01 -27.45
CA LEU A 146 9.14 2.68 -27.50
C LEU A 146 9.29 1.63 -28.60
N PRO A 147 10.11 1.87 -29.64
CA PRO A 147 10.39 0.82 -30.59
C PRO A 147 10.97 -0.35 -29.79
N VAL A 148 10.56 -1.57 -30.13
CA VAL A 148 10.94 -2.81 -29.42
C VAL A 148 12.47 -2.93 -29.25
N THR A 149 13.23 -2.30 -30.15
CA THR A 149 14.69 -2.20 -30.12
C THR A 149 15.27 -1.50 -28.87
N GLY A 150 14.51 -0.65 -28.17
CA GLY A 150 14.95 0.02 -26.93
C GLY A 150 14.42 -0.58 -25.63
N LEU A 151 13.54 -1.59 -25.71
CA LEU A 151 12.80 -2.12 -24.56
C LEU A 151 13.72 -2.67 -23.47
N HIS A 152 14.68 -3.52 -23.85
CA HIS A 152 15.61 -4.13 -22.90
C HIS A 152 16.44 -3.08 -22.16
N GLN A 153 16.94 -2.07 -22.88
CA GLN A 153 17.71 -0.98 -22.30
C GLN A 153 16.85 -0.14 -21.33
N ALA A 154 15.59 0.11 -21.67
CA ALA A 154 14.66 0.82 -20.80
C ALA A 154 14.42 0.04 -19.49
N LEU A 155 14.17 -1.27 -19.58
CA LEU A 155 13.98 -2.13 -18.39
C LEU A 155 15.25 -2.24 -17.54
N ASP A 156 16.40 -2.37 -18.18
CA ASP A 156 17.70 -2.46 -17.49
C ASP A 156 18.06 -1.15 -16.78
N GLY A 157 17.57 -0.01 -17.29
CA GLY A 157 17.70 1.32 -16.69
C GLY A 157 16.75 1.61 -15.53
N LEU A 158 15.76 0.76 -15.24
CA LEU A 158 14.85 0.97 -14.11
C LEU A 158 15.57 0.78 -12.77
N ALA A 159 15.51 1.80 -11.93
CA ALA A 159 15.98 1.74 -10.56
C ALA A 159 15.17 0.72 -9.76
N ALA A 160 15.84 -0.09 -8.94
CA ALA A 160 15.19 -1.15 -8.16
C ALA A 160 14.11 -0.59 -7.21
N GLU A 161 14.36 0.58 -6.63
CA GLU A 161 13.48 1.30 -5.71
C GLU A 161 12.21 1.81 -6.38
N ALA A 162 12.25 2.04 -7.70
CA ALA A 162 11.08 2.48 -8.46
C ALA A 162 10.13 1.32 -8.79
N VAL A 163 10.66 0.09 -8.83
CA VAL A 163 9.90 -1.10 -9.27
C VAL A 163 9.68 -2.13 -8.17
N LEU A 164 10.34 -2.03 -7.03
CA LEU A 164 10.15 -2.93 -5.89
C LEU A 164 9.33 -2.28 -4.79
N GLN A 165 8.43 -3.07 -4.20
CA GLN A 165 7.76 -2.73 -2.95
C GLN A 165 8.06 -3.81 -1.91
N ALA A 166 8.34 -3.37 -0.68
CA ALA A 166 8.43 -4.23 0.48
C ALA A 166 7.09 -4.24 1.25
N ASP A 167 6.56 -5.43 1.46
CA ASP A 167 5.40 -5.68 2.30
C ASP A 167 5.83 -6.42 3.57
N ALA A 168 5.33 -5.98 4.72
CA ALA A 168 5.41 -6.73 5.97
C ALA A 168 4.42 -7.89 5.94
N LEU A 169 4.87 -9.08 6.37
CA LEU A 169 4.01 -10.23 6.59
C LEU A 169 3.61 -10.29 8.06
N VAL A 170 2.33 -10.10 8.34
CA VAL A 170 1.81 -9.91 9.69
C VAL A 170 0.86 -11.04 10.04
N ALA A 171 1.03 -11.63 11.22
CA ALA A 171 0.11 -12.64 11.75
C ALA A 171 -1.22 -12.01 12.20
N PRO A 172 -2.28 -12.81 12.42
CA PRO A 172 -3.53 -12.34 13.01
C PRO A 172 -3.36 -11.59 14.34
N SER A 173 -2.35 -11.98 15.13
CA SER A 173 -2.00 -11.30 16.40
C SER A 173 -1.35 -9.92 16.21
N GLY A 174 -1.05 -9.50 14.98
CA GLY A 174 -0.28 -8.30 14.68
C GLY A 174 1.24 -8.50 14.71
N ALA A 175 1.73 -9.70 15.06
CA ALA A 175 3.16 -9.98 15.10
C ALA A 175 3.77 -10.02 13.69
N LEU A 176 4.94 -9.38 13.52
CA LEU A 176 5.72 -9.48 12.29
C LEU A 176 6.28 -10.89 12.13
N ARG A 177 5.97 -11.55 11.01
CA ARG A 177 6.42 -12.91 10.68
C ARG A 177 7.46 -12.95 9.56
N GLY A 178 7.60 -11.85 8.82
CA GLY A 178 8.53 -11.80 7.70
C GLY A 178 8.31 -10.61 6.80
N ARG A 179 8.90 -10.67 5.62
CA ARG A 179 8.80 -9.65 4.57
C ARG A 179 8.64 -10.29 3.21
N ARG A 180 7.90 -9.60 2.35
CA ARG A 180 7.74 -9.92 0.94
C ARG A 180 8.27 -8.75 0.12
N LEU A 181 9.15 -9.01 -0.83
CA LEU A 181 9.42 -8.11 -1.93
C LEU A 181 8.52 -8.48 -3.10
N ARG A 182 8.01 -7.47 -3.81
CA ARG A 182 7.24 -7.67 -5.04
C ARG A 182 7.57 -6.61 -6.07
N LEU A 183 7.44 -6.99 -7.33
CA LEU A 183 7.47 -6.02 -8.42
C LEU A 183 6.16 -5.23 -8.45
N LEU A 184 6.28 -3.92 -8.61
CA LEU A 184 5.18 -3.00 -8.80
C LEU A 184 4.76 -3.05 -10.26
N ARG A 185 3.82 -3.95 -10.59
CA ARG A 185 3.26 -4.05 -11.94
C ARG A 185 2.87 -2.70 -12.57
N PRO A 186 2.27 -1.73 -11.85
CA PRO A 186 2.00 -0.40 -12.41
C PRO A 186 3.27 0.38 -12.79
N ALA A 187 4.37 0.24 -12.05
CA ALA A 187 5.64 0.88 -12.36
C ALA A 187 6.31 0.23 -13.58
N VAL A 188 6.24 -1.10 -13.69
CA VAL A 188 6.72 -1.84 -14.87
C VAL A 188 5.90 -1.46 -16.10
N ALA A 189 4.57 -1.46 -15.99
CA ALA A 189 3.68 -1.03 -17.07
C ALA A 189 3.94 0.42 -17.51
N ALA A 190 4.17 1.33 -16.56
CA ALA A 190 4.51 2.72 -16.87
C ALA A 190 5.83 2.83 -17.67
N ALA A 191 6.82 1.99 -17.36
CA ALA A 191 8.08 1.95 -18.09
C ALA A 191 7.94 1.36 -19.51
N LEU A 192 7.02 0.41 -19.70
CA LEU A 192 6.70 -0.18 -20.99
C LEU A 192 5.85 0.74 -21.88
N GLY A 193 5.12 1.68 -21.29
CA GLY A 193 4.22 2.56 -22.03
C GLY A 193 3.12 1.76 -22.75
N PRO A 194 2.83 2.04 -24.04
CA PRO A 194 1.81 1.32 -24.80
C PRO A 194 2.02 -0.20 -24.90
N LEU A 195 3.28 -0.67 -24.83
CA LEU A 195 3.60 -2.10 -24.89
C LEU A 195 3.05 -2.87 -23.67
N ALA A 196 2.75 -2.18 -22.57
CA ALA A 196 2.14 -2.80 -21.39
C ALA A 196 0.71 -3.31 -21.61
N GLN A 197 0.06 -2.91 -22.72
CA GLN A 197 -1.27 -3.40 -23.09
C GLN A 197 -1.23 -4.89 -23.49
N ASP A 198 -0.08 -5.37 -23.96
CA ASP A 198 0.16 -6.78 -24.20
C ASP A 198 0.53 -7.46 -22.87
N PRO A 199 -0.30 -8.42 -22.38
CA PRO A 199 -0.05 -9.09 -21.11
C PRO A 199 1.21 -9.95 -21.13
N ASP A 200 1.59 -10.50 -22.28
CA ASP A 200 2.76 -11.38 -22.42
C ASP A 200 4.05 -10.56 -22.40
N LEU A 201 4.05 -9.38 -23.04
CA LEU A 201 5.18 -8.44 -22.95
C LEU A 201 5.37 -7.92 -21.52
N LEU A 202 4.28 -7.63 -20.81
CA LEU A 202 4.35 -7.20 -19.42
C LEU A 202 4.88 -8.32 -18.52
N ALA A 203 4.42 -9.56 -18.70
CA ALA A 203 4.93 -10.72 -17.95
C ALA A 203 6.42 -10.96 -18.23
N HIS A 204 6.84 -10.88 -19.51
CA HIS A 204 8.24 -11.00 -19.89
C HIS A 204 9.12 -9.92 -19.25
N ALA A 205 8.63 -8.68 -19.18
CA ALA A 205 9.34 -7.58 -18.53
C ALA A 205 9.48 -7.80 -17.01
N GLU A 206 8.43 -8.31 -16.35
CA GLU A 206 8.46 -8.67 -14.93
C GLU A 206 9.48 -9.78 -14.67
N ASP A 207 9.49 -10.83 -15.50
CA ASP A 207 10.46 -11.93 -15.41
C ASP A 207 11.90 -11.45 -15.61
N ARG A 208 12.15 -10.60 -16.61
CA ARG A 208 13.47 -10.01 -16.83
C ARG A 208 13.93 -9.19 -15.63
N LEU A 209 13.05 -8.35 -15.08
CA LEU A 209 13.36 -7.55 -13.90
C LEU A 209 13.64 -8.43 -12.68
N ALA A 210 12.83 -9.47 -12.45
CA ALA A 210 13.05 -10.44 -11.38
C ALA A 210 14.42 -11.13 -11.54
N ALA A 211 14.75 -11.58 -12.74
CA ALA A 211 16.04 -12.21 -13.04
C ALA A 211 17.23 -11.27 -12.78
N ARG A 212 17.15 -10.01 -13.23
CA ARG A 212 18.20 -9.00 -13.04
C ARG A 212 18.40 -8.69 -11.55
N LEU A 213 17.31 -8.55 -10.80
CA LEU A 213 17.35 -8.14 -9.40
C LEU A 213 17.66 -9.30 -8.44
N LEU A 214 17.48 -10.55 -8.88
CA LEU A 214 17.60 -11.75 -8.06
C LEU A 214 18.88 -11.82 -7.20
N PRO A 215 20.10 -11.49 -7.70
CA PRO A 215 21.29 -11.50 -6.85
C PRO A 215 21.19 -10.54 -5.65
N GLY A 216 20.68 -9.33 -5.89
CA GLY A 216 20.47 -8.32 -4.85
C GLY A 216 19.34 -8.69 -3.88
N LEU A 217 18.24 -9.23 -4.41
CA LEU A 217 17.10 -9.70 -3.61
C LEU A 217 17.48 -10.87 -2.69
N ALA A 218 18.30 -11.79 -3.18
CA ALA A 218 18.79 -12.92 -2.40
C ALA A 218 19.82 -12.49 -1.34
N ALA A 219 20.64 -11.47 -1.63
CA ALA A 219 21.49 -10.85 -0.61
C ALA A 219 20.64 -10.18 0.49
N TRP A 220 19.62 -9.39 0.11
CA TRP A 220 18.68 -8.78 1.04
C TRP A 220 17.95 -9.79 1.92
N ALA A 221 17.53 -10.92 1.35
CA ALA A 221 16.83 -11.96 2.10
C ALA A 221 17.73 -12.58 3.19
N ARG A 222 19.05 -12.63 2.99
CA ARG A 222 19.98 -13.25 3.94
C ARG A 222 19.93 -12.63 5.34
N ASP A 223 19.78 -11.32 5.42
CA ASP A 223 20.02 -10.55 6.64
C ASP A 223 18.74 -10.27 7.45
N LEU A 224 17.59 -10.79 7.00
CA LEU A 224 16.30 -10.53 7.62
C LEU A 224 15.74 -11.74 8.36
N PRO A 225 15.17 -11.57 9.56
CA PRO A 225 14.52 -12.67 10.27
C PRO A 225 13.16 -13.03 9.67
N GLY A 226 12.74 -14.27 9.88
CA GLY A 226 11.39 -14.76 9.52
C GLY A 226 11.25 -15.19 8.06
N LEU A 227 10.00 -15.20 7.59
CA LEU A 227 9.65 -15.55 6.20
C LEU A 227 10.14 -14.48 5.23
N ARG A 228 10.76 -14.92 4.14
CA ARG A 228 11.41 -14.05 3.14
C ARG A 228 10.91 -14.41 1.76
N LEU A 229 9.96 -13.64 1.27
CA LEU A 229 9.34 -13.88 -0.03
C LEU A 229 9.95 -12.92 -1.04
N ILE A 230 10.52 -13.45 -2.12
CA ILE A 230 11.12 -12.64 -3.19
C ILE A 230 10.60 -13.09 -4.55
N PRO A 231 10.39 -12.18 -5.51
CA PRO A 231 9.95 -12.56 -6.85
C PRO A 231 11.03 -13.42 -7.51
N LEU A 232 10.63 -14.54 -8.11
CA LEU A 232 11.49 -15.34 -8.97
C LEU A 232 11.06 -15.16 -10.44
N PRO A 233 12.02 -15.07 -11.37
CA PRO A 233 11.71 -15.14 -12.80
C PRO A 233 11.12 -16.50 -13.16
N GLY A 234 10.31 -16.61 -14.20
CA GLY A 234 9.70 -17.85 -14.68
C GLY A 234 10.66 -18.90 -15.26
N ASP A 235 11.87 -18.53 -15.68
CA ASP A 235 12.77 -19.39 -16.47
C ASP A 235 14.15 -19.65 -15.83
N ARG A 236 14.45 -18.98 -14.71
CA ARG A 236 15.78 -19.04 -14.08
C ARG A 236 15.71 -19.51 -12.64
N LEU A 237 16.78 -20.18 -12.23
CA LEU A 237 16.99 -20.61 -10.86
C LEU A 237 17.98 -19.69 -10.15
N PRO A 238 17.81 -19.43 -8.85
CA PRO A 238 18.78 -18.71 -8.05
C PRO A 238 20.12 -19.44 -8.04
N ALA A 239 21.23 -18.71 -8.16
CA ALA A 239 22.57 -19.31 -8.17
C ALA A 239 22.81 -20.16 -6.90
N PRO A 240 23.51 -21.30 -6.99
CA PRO A 240 23.75 -22.20 -5.85
C PRO A 240 24.47 -21.54 -4.66
N ALA A 241 25.24 -20.48 -4.91
CA ALA A 241 25.96 -19.73 -3.87
C ALA A 241 25.05 -18.87 -2.97
N LEU A 242 23.76 -18.76 -3.30
CA LEU A 242 22.79 -18.02 -2.49
C LEU A 242 22.33 -18.89 -1.31
N ARG A 243 22.43 -18.35 -0.09
CA ARG A 243 22.13 -19.11 1.13
C ARG A 243 20.66 -19.60 1.19
N PRO A 244 20.42 -20.80 1.75
CA PRO A 244 19.08 -21.34 2.01
C PRO A 244 18.19 -20.42 2.86
N GLY A 245 16.87 -20.57 2.73
CA GLY A 245 15.89 -20.01 3.67
C GLY A 245 15.03 -18.84 3.14
N ALA A 246 15.08 -18.57 1.83
CA ALA A 246 14.13 -17.73 1.13
C ALA A 246 13.04 -18.56 0.44
N THR A 247 11.88 -17.96 0.21
CA THR A 247 10.79 -18.52 -0.59
C THR A 247 10.67 -17.72 -1.87
N GLY A 248 10.87 -18.40 -3.00
CA GLY A 248 10.69 -17.82 -4.31
C GLY A 248 9.22 -17.74 -4.68
N VAL A 249 8.76 -16.55 -5.05
CA VAL A 249 7.38 -16.30 -5.46
C VAL A 249 7.30 -16.36 -6.99
N LEU A 250 6.52 -17.31 -7.50
CA LEU A 250 6.23 -17.48 -8.92
C LEU A 250 4.75 -17.15 -9.20
N PRO A 251 4.41 -16.65 -10.39
CA PRO A 251 3.01 -16.49 -10.77
C PRO A 251 2.34 -17.87 -10.91
N LEU A 252 1.03 -17.93 -10.66
CA LEU A 252 0.24 -19.17 -10.80
C LEU A 252 0.41 -19.83 -12.19
N ALA A 253 0.58 -19.01 -13.23
CA ALA A 253 0.81 -19.47 -14.60
C ALA A 253 2.08 -20.34 -14.75
N ALA A 254 3.06 -20.22 -13.84
CA ALA A 254 4.26 -21.06 -13.86
C ALA A 254 3.94 -22.56 -13.69
N LEU A 255 2.79 -22.91 -13.11
CA LEU A 255 2.33 -24.30 -13.01
C LEU A 255 2.04 -24.96 -14.35
N ALA A 256 1.80 -24.17 -15.41
CA ALA A 256 1.56 -24.70 -16.74
C ALA A 256 2.87 -25.16 -17.43
N ALA A 257 4.03 -24.79 -16.88
CA ALA A 257 5.32 -25.18 -17.42
C ALA A 257 5.58 -26.69 -17.18
N PRO A 258 5.90 -27.48 -18.22
CA PRO A 258 6.11 -28.93 -18.08
C PRO A 258 7.23 -29.31 -17.11
N ASP A 259 8.24 -28.45 -16.97
CA ASP A 259 9.42 -28.61 -16.13
C ASP A 259 9.23 -28.10 -14.70
N PHE A 260 8.04 -27.61 -14.33
CA PHE A 260 7.77 -27.08 -13.00
C PHE A 260 8.11 -28.05 -11.85
N PRO A 261 7.81 -29.38 -11.92
CA PRO A 261 8.16 -30.32 -10.86
C PRO A 261 9.67 -30.43 -10.63
N ASP A 262 10.45 -30.58 -11.70
CA ASP A 262 11.91 -30.66 -11.64
C ASP A 262 12.49 -29.37 -11.07
N ARG A 263 11.97 -28.25 -11.54
CA ARG A 263 12.35 -26.93 -11.07
C ARG A 263 12.09 -26.73 -9.57
N ARG A 264 10.94 -27.19 -9.07
CA ARG A 264 10.63 -27.17 -7.63
C ARG A 264 11.64 -28.01 -6.85
N GLN A 265 11.96 -29.20 -7.35
CA GLN A 265 12.96 -30.07 -6.72
C GLN A 265 14.34 -29.41 -6.70
N GLU A 266 14.74 -28.74 -7.77
CA GLU A 266 15.99 -27.98 -7.81
C GLU A 266 16.01 -26.80 -6.82
N LEU A 267 14.91 -26.04 -6.72
CA LEU A 267 14.78 -24.98 -5.71
C LEU A 267 14.91 -25.54 -4.29
N ALA A 268 14.19 -26.63 -4.01
CA ALA A 268 14.26 -27.31 -2.71
C ALA A 268 15.69 -27.82 -2.43
N GLY A 269 16.38 -28.39 -3.41
CA GLY A 269 17.78 -28.82 -3.31
C GLY A 269 18.76 -27.68 -3.04
N ARG A 270 18.42 -26.45 -3.44
CA ARG A 270 19.16 -25.22 -3.11
C ARG A 270 18.70 -24.61 -1.77
N GLY A 271 17.75 -25.24 -1.06
CA GLY A 271 17.21 -24.78 0.21
C GLY A 271 16.22 -23.61 0.08
N TRP A 272 15.55 -23.49 -1.08
CA TRP A 272 14.52 -22.50 -1.34
C TRP A 272 13.14 -23.13 -1.25
N GLY A 273 12.21 -22.42 -0.63
CA GLY A 273 10.79 -22.73 -0.76
C GLY A 273 10.20 -22.14 -2.03
N VAL A 274 9.00 -22.59 -2.40
CA VAL A 274 8.21 -22.08 -3.52
C VAL A 274 6.89 -21.52 -3.01
N ALA A 275 6.53 -20.34 -3.49
CA ALA A 275 5.23 -19.73 -3.28
C ALA A 275 4.56 -19.44 -4.63
N LEU A 276 3.25 -19.63 -4.72
CA LEU A 276 2.46 -19.30 -5.91
C LEU A 276 1.61 -18.07 -5.64
N ASP A 277 1.72 -17.06 -6.53
CA ASP A 277 0.98 -15.81 -6.47
C ASP A 277 -0.12 -15.72 -7.53
N GLY A 278 -1.14 -14.93 -7.22
CA GLY A 278 -2.26 -14.66 -8.14
C GLY A 278 -3.47 -15.57 -7.98
N LEU A 279 -3.54 -16.38 -6.91
CA LEU A 279 -4.75 -17.14 -6.58
C LEU A 279 -5.86 -16.16 -6.16
N ASP A 280 -7.00 -16.20 -6.82
CA ASP A 280 -8.19 -15.43 -6.49
C ASP A 280 -9.42 -16.32 -6.32
N ALA A 281 -10.56 -15.72 -5.95
CA ALA A 281 -11.80 -16.45 -5.71
C ALA A 281 -12.24 -17.35 -6.87
N ALA A 282 -11.99 -16.95 -8.12
CA ALA A 282 -12.32 -17.74 -9.30
C ALA A 282 -11.40 -18.97 -9.40
N SER A 283 -10.10 -18.78 -9.19
CA SER A 283 -9.13 -19.89 -9.24
C SER A 283 -9.36 -20.95 -8.15
N LEU A 284 -9.89 -20.57 -6.98
CA LEU A 284 -10.15 -21.53 -5.89
C LEU A 284 -11.25 -22.54 -6.24
N GLY A 285 -12.15 -22.21 -7.18
CA GLY A 285 -13.18 -23.12 -7.68
C GLY A 285 -12.69 -24.06 -8.78
N LEU A 286 -11.50 -23.82 -9.34
CA LEU A 286 -10.98 -24.54 -10.50
C LEU A 286 -9.80 -25.47 -10.14
N LEU A 287 -9.15 -25.23 -9.00
CA LEU A 287 -7.91 -25.89 -8.62
C LEU A 287 -8.10 -26.73 -7.35
N ASP A 288 -7.46 -27.90 -7.31
CA ASP A 288 -7.26 -28.64 -6.07
C ASP A 288 -6.06 -28.04 -5.31
N LEU A 289 -6.37 -27.15 -4.36
CA LEU A 289 -5.39 -26.38 -3.61
C LEU A 289 -4.47 -27.27 -2.75
N GLN A 290 -4.94 -28.45 -2.32
CA GLN A 290 -4.12 -29.37 -1.52
C GLN A 290 -3.02 -30.01 -2.36
N ARG A 291 -3.25 -30.18 -3.66
CA ARG A 291 -2.31 -30.78 -4.61
C ARG A 291 -1.37 -29.79 -5.26
N LEU A 292 -1.52 -28.48 -5.02
CA LEU A 292 -0.64 -27.48 -5.60
C LEU A 292 0.81 -27.68 -5.09
N PRO A 293 1.79 -27.82 -6.00
CA PRO A 293 3.19 -28.09 -5.66
C PRO A 293 3.94 -26.84 -5.17
N ALA A 294 3.45 -26.18 -4.12
CA ALA A 294 4.04 -25.00 -3.51
C ALA A 294 3.97 -25.05 -2.00
N ASP A 295 4.92 -24.43 -1.30
CA ASP A 295 4.95 -24.42 0.16
C ASP A 295 3.98 -23.35 0.70
N LEU A 296 3.86 -22.22 -0.01
CA LEU A 296 2.96 -21.11 0.31
C LEU A 296 2.04 -20.75 -0.88
N LEU A 297 0.83 -20.30 -0.56
CA LEU A 297 -0.19 -19.85 -1.52
C LEU A 297 -0.56 -18.39 -1.21
N LEU A 298 -0.35 -17.50 -2.17
CA LEU A 298 -0.63 -16.08 -2.05
C LEU A 298 -1.97 -15.76 -2.72
N LEU A 299 -2.93 -15.37 -1.90
CA LEU A 299 -4.30 -15.09 -2.26
C LEU A 299 -4.47 -13.60 -2.53
N ARG A 300 -4.97 -13.22 -3.70
CA ARG A 300 -5.35 -11.84 -4.02
C ARG A 300 -6.69 -11.52 -3.36
N TRP A 301 -6.68 -10.57 -2.42
CA TRP A 301 -7.89 -10.13 -1.75
C TRP A 301 -8.96 -9.67 -2.75
N SER A 302 -10.17 -10.21 -2.56
CA SER A 302 -11.41 -9.73 -3.15
C SER A 302 -12.56 -10.16 -2.24
N PRO A 303 -13.71 -9.44 -2.24
CA PRO A 303 -14.88 -9.86 -1.47
C PRO A 303 -15.36 -11.28 -1.82
N GLY A 304 -15.10 -11.74 -3.05
CA GLY A 304 -15.43 -13.10 -3.50
C GLY A 304 -14.73 -14.21 -2.72
N LEU A 305 -13.58 -13.95 -2.09
CA LEU A 305 -12.90 -14.94 -1.23
C LEU A 305 -13.70 -15.28 0.03
N ALA A 306 -14.56 -14.37 0.48
CA ALA A 306 -15.43 -14.59 1.63
C ALA A 306 -16.73 -15.35 1.28
N ALA A 307 -16.96 -15.66 -0.01
CA ALA A 307 -18.11 -16.45 -0.41
C ALA A 307 -18.02 -17.90 0.11
N PRO A 308 -19.16 -18.60 0.35
CA PRO A 308 -19.17 -19.90 1.02
C PRO A 308 -18.26 -20.97 0.38
N GLY A 309 -18.21 -21.03 -0.96
CA GLY A 309 -17.38 -21.99 -1.69
C GLY A 309 -15.87 -21.76 -1.48
N PRO A 310 -15.33 -20.61 -1.90
CA PRO A 310 -13.95 -20.20 -1.62
C PRO A 310 -13.57 -20.32 -0.13
N ALA A 311 -14.41 -19.85 0.79
CA ALA A 311 -14.15 -19.92 2.22
C ALA A 311 -14.12 -21.37 2.75
N ALA A 312 -14.91 -22.29 2.19
CA ALA A 312 -14.84 -23.71 2.53
C ALA A 312 -13.54 -24.35 2.01
N ALA A 313 -13.13 -24.05 0.78
CA ALA A 313 -11.87 -24.54 0.21
C ALA A 313 -10.66 -24.08 1.02
N LEU A 314 -10.64 -22.81 1.45
CA LEU A 314 -9.55 -22.26 2.27
C LEU A 314 -9.50 -22.86 3.68
N ARG A 315 -10.64 -23.14 4.32
CA ARG A 315 -10.70 -23.80 5.65
C ARG A 315 -10.17 -25.22 5.64
N ALA A 316 -10.16 -25.88 4.49
CA ALA A 316 -9.60 -27.23 4.35
C ALA A 316 -8.07 -27.26 4.22
N LEU A 317 -7.41 -26.11 4.21
CA LEU A 317 -5.96 -25.96 4.12
C LEU A 317 -5.36 -25.57 5.47
N ASP A 318 -4.07 -25.88 5.65
CA ASP A 318 -3.29 -25.33 6.75
C ASP A 318 -3.15 -23.80 6.60
N PRO A 319 -3.65 -23.00 7.56
CA PRO A 319 -3.53 -21.55 7.52
C PRO A 319 -2.09 -21.04 7.41
N ALA A 320 -1.10 -21.81 7.90
CA ALA A 320 0.32 -21.45 7.79
C ALA A 320 0.83 -21.44 6.33
N ARG A 321 0.13 -22.13 5.41
CA ARG A 321 0.42 -22.08 3.96
C ARG A 321 -0.18 -20.87 3.27
N LEU A 322 -1.06 -20.11 3.92
CA LEU A 322 -1.88 -19.08 3.28
C LEU A 322 -1.40 -17.66 3.61
N ILE A 323 -1.25 -16.85 2.57
CA ILE A 323 -0.92 -15.42 2.70
C ILE A 323 -1.95 -14.62 1.92
N LEU A 324 -2.66 -13.73 2.58
CA LEU A 324 -3.53 -12.76 1.93
C LEU A 324 -2.71 -11.55 1.44
N ALA A 325 -2.71 -11.33 0.12
CA ALA A 325 -2.04 -10.23 -0.55
C ALA A 325 -3.04 -9.17 -1.04
N GLY A 326 -2.60 -7.91 -1.09
CA GLY A 326 -3.39 -6.79 -1.64
C GLY A 326 -4.52 -6.28 -0.75
N GLY A 327 -4.74 -6.87 0.42
CA GLY A 327 -5.74 -6.45 1.39
C GLY A 327 -5.35 -5.21 2.19
N ARG A 328 -5.80 -4.03 1.77
CA ARG A 328 -5.51 -2.75 2.48
C ARG A 328 -6.65 -2.28 3.39
N ASP A 329 -7.86 -2.79 3.17
CA ASP A 329 -9.07 -2.37 3.89
C ASP A 329 -9.26 -3.15 5.21
N ALA A 330 -10.28 -2.76 5.97
CA ALA A 330 -10.65 -3.46 7.21
C ALA A 330 -11.15 -4.89 6.91
N ALA A 331 -11.96 -5.06 5.86
CA ALA A 331 -12.55 -6.35 5.52
C ALA A 331 -11.49 -7.43 5.21
N ALA A 332 -10.40 -7.08 4.51
CA ALA A 332 -9.30 -7.99 4.24
C ALA A 332 -8.56 -8.39 5.52
N ARG A 333 -8.40 -7.44 6.46
CA ARG A 333 -7.78 -7.70 7.76
C ARG A 333 -8.62 -8.65 8.60
N ASP A 334 -9.91 -8.38 8.67
CA ASP A 334 -10.86 -9.19 9.42
C ASP A 334 -10.96 -10.60 8.83
N PHE A 335 -10.99 -10.72 7.50
CA PHE A 335 -10.98 -11.99 6.79
C PHE A 335 -9.69 -12.80 7.03
N ALA A 336 -8.52 -12.16 6.92
CA ALA A 336 -7.24 -12.81 7.19
C ALA A 336 -7.16 -13.29 8.64
N ALA A 337 -7.61 -12.46 9.59
CA ALA A 337 -7.62 -12.80 11.01
C ALA A 337 -8.57 -13.96 11.32
N ALA A 338 -9.80 -13.93 10.80
CA ALA A 338 -10.79 -14.99 10.97
C ALA A 338 -10.34 -16.32 10.36
N SER A 339 -9.55 -16.27 9.29
CA SER A 339 -9.03 -17.45 8.59
C SER A 339 -7.65 -17.90 9.07
N GLY A 340 -7.06 -17.23 10.06
CA GLY A 340 -5.73 -17.57 10.60
C GLY A 340 -4.55 -17.32 9.65
N MET A 341 -4.75 -16.56 8.57
CA MET A 341 -3.77 -16.35 7.50
C MET A 341 -2.78 -15.24 7.84
N LEU A 342 -1.60 -15.26 7.21
CA LEU A 342 -0.73 -14.08 7.20
C LEU A 342 -1.29 -13.02 6.26
N LEU A 343 -1.11 -11.75 6.62
CA LEU A 343 -1.48 -10.61 5.78
C LEU A 343 -0.23 -9.89 5.28
N ALA A 344 -0.10 -9.72 3.97
CA ALA A 344 0.92 -8.89 3.36
C ALA A 344 0.45 -7.42 3.31
N ARG A 345 1.13 -6.55 4.04
CA ARG A 345 0.82 -5.11 4.13
C ARG A 345 1.99 -4.27 3.65
N PRO A 346 1.76 -3.17 2.91
CA PRO A 346 2.82 -2.20 2.63
C PRO A 346 3.51 -1.78 3.94
N ALA A 347 4.84 -1.84 3.96
CA ALA A 347 5.66 -1.46 5.11
C ALA A 347 5.65 0.06 5.37
#